data_AF-A0A382M034-F1
#
_entry.id   AF-A0A382M034-F1
#
_cell.length_a   1.000
_cell.length_b   1.000
_cell.length_c   1.000
_cell.angle_alpha   90.00
_cell.angle_beta   90.00
_cell.angle_gamma   90.00
#
_symmetry.space_group_name_H-M   'P 1'
#
loop_
_entity.id
_entity.type
_entity.pdbx_description
1 polymer ?
#
loop_
_entity_poly.entity_id
_entity_poly.type
_entity_poly.pdbx_seq_one_letter_code
_entity_poly.pdbx_strand_id
1 'polypeptide(L)' 'VISPDGYVLTNYHVIENAHEIIVTLPGGEEYKSEIIGKDRFTDLAL' A
#
# COMPACT_ATOMS: atom_id res chain seq x y z
N VAL A 1 2.67 -8.20 1.77
CA VAL A 1 1.56 -8.36 2.75
C VAL A 1 2.18 -8.65 4.11
N ILE A 2 1.82 -7.88 5.14
CA ILE A 2 2.40 -7.99 6.48
C ILE A 2 1.47 -8.63 7.51
N SER A 3 0.16 -8.74 7.19
CA SER A 3 -0.83 -9.46 7.99
C SER A 3 -1.80 -10.22 7.07
N PRO A 4 -2.30 -11.41 7.46
CA PRO A 4 -3.40 -12.10 6.77
C PRO A 4 -4.67 -11.26 6.61
N ASP A 5 -4.83 -10.22 7.42
CA ASP A 5 -5.99 -9.32 7.40
C ASP A 5 -5.96 -8.34 6.20
N GLY A 6 -4.97 -8.43 5.32
CA GLY A 6 -4.88 -7.65 4.09
C GLY A 6 -4.01 -6.40 4.15
N TYR A 7 -3.28 -6.19 5.26
CA TYR A 7 -2.39 -5.04 5.40
C TYR A 7 -1.12 -5.15 4.54
N VAL A 8 -0.82 -4.06 3.82
CA VAL A 8 0.36 -3.93 2.94
C VAL A 8 1.19 -2.75 3.41
N LEU A 9 2.45 -3.00 3.77
CA LEU A 9 3.39 -1.94 4.11
C LEU A 9 4.18 -1.56 2.86
N THR A 10 4.25 -0.27 2.57
CA THR A 10 5.01 0.31 1.46
C THR A 10 5.67 1.62 1.89
N ASN A 11 6.40 2.27 0.98
CA ASN A 11 6.92 3.60 1.22
C ASN A 11 5.87 4.68 0.95
N TYR A 12 5.90 5.77 1.73
CA TYR A 12 5.02 6.91 1.51
C TYR A 12 5.24 7.51 0.12
N HIS A 13 6.50 7.66 -0.31
CA HIS A 13 6.81 8.23 -1.62
C HIS A 13 6.24 7.42 -2.79
N VAL A 14 6.00 6.11 -2.62
CA VAL A 14 5.40 5.25 -3.65
C VAL A 14 3.92 5.57 -3.87
N ILE A 15 3.21 5.95 -2.81
CA ILE A 15 1.79 6.30 -2.86
C ILE A 15 1.56 7.81 -3.01
N GLU A 16 2.64 8.61 -3.00
CA GLU A 16 2.56 10.08 -3.04
C GLU A 16 2.01 10.54 -4.39
N ASN A 17 0.87 11.25 -4.36
CA ASN A 17 0.09 11.72 -5.52
C ASN A 17 -0.61 10.63 -6.35
N ALA A 18 -0.70 9.40 -5.85
CA ALA A 18 -1.52 8.38 -6.49
C ALA A 18 -3.01 8.73 -6.36
N HIS A 19 -3.73 8.72 -7.49
CA HIS A 19 -5.20 8.85 -7.49
C HIS A 19 -5.88 7.53 -7.11
N GLU A 20 -5.29 6.41 -7.54
CA GLU A 20 -5.74 5.06 -7.25
C GLU A 20 -4.51 4.19 -6.98
N ILE A 21 -4.65 3.23 -6.07
CA ILE A 21 -3.63 2.26 -5.74
C ILE A 21 -4.21 0.87 -5.99
N ILE A 22 -3.51 0.11 -6.83
CA ILE A 22 -3.80 -1.29 -7.13
C ILE A 22 -2.61 -2.12 -6.66
N VAL A 23 -2.88 -3.14 -5.85
CA VAL A 23 -1.88 -4.10 -5.39
C VAL A 23 -2.04 -5.39 -6.17
N THR A 24 -0.99 -5.78 -6.88
CA THR A 24 -0.91 -7.08 -7.54
C THR A 24 -0.20 -8.07 -6.62
N LEU A 25 -0.87 -9.16 -6.26
CA LEU A 25 -0.28 -10.23 -5.46
C LEU A 25 0.54 -11.19 -6.34
N PRO A 26 1.50 -11.94 -5.76
CA PRO A 26 2.12 -13.05 -6.45
C PRO A 26 1.04 -14.04 -6.94
N GLY A 27 0.99 -14.26 -8.26
CA GLY A 27 -0.11 -15.02 -8.89
C GLY A 27 -0.96 -14.19 -9.86
N GLY A 28 -0.82 -12.85 -9.83
CA GLY A 28 -1.43 -11.96 -10.81
C GLY A 28 -2.82 -11.44 -10.42
N GLU A 29 -3.30 -11.77 -9.22
CA GLU A 29 -4.52 -11.19 -8.68
C GLU A 29 -4.30 -9.72 -8.30
N GLU A 30 -5.28 -8.87 -8.62
CA GLU A 30 -5.22 -7.43 -8.38
C GLU A 30 -6.34 -6.98 -7.45
N TYR A 31 -6.00 -6.07 -6.53
CA TYR A 31 -6.92 -5.54 -5.53
C TYR A 31 -6.79 -4.03 -5.45
N LYS A 32 -7.94 -3.33 -5.41
CA LYS A 32 -7.95 -1.91 -5.04
C LYS A 32 -7.65 -1.78 -3.55
N SER A 33 -6.75 -0.88 -3.19
CA SER A 33 -6.37 -0.63 -1.80
C SER A 33 -6.77 0.76 -1.34
N GLU A 34 -7.03 0.88 -0.05
CA GLU A 34 -7.24 2.15 0.65
C GLU A 34 -6.04 2.43 1.56
N ILE A 35 -5.68 3.71 1.72
CA ILE A 35 -4.60 4.13 2.62
C ILE A 35 -5.16 4.19 4.04
N ILE A 36 -4.59 3.39 4.93
CA ILE A 36 -4.95 3.33 6.36
C ILE A 36 -4.06 4.26 7.18
N GLY A 37 -2.79 4.41 6.79
CA GLY A 37 -1.83 5.27 7.49
C GLY A 37 -0.68 5.71 6.62
N LYS A 38 -0.11 6.89 6.91
CA LYS A 38 1.09 7.38 6.25
C LYS A 38 1.96 8.20 7.19
N ASP A 39 3.27 8.00 7.09
CA ASP A 39 4.29 8.76 7.77
C ASP A 39 5.34 9.24 6.78
N ARG A 40 5.34 10.56 6.54
CA ARG A 40 6.27 11.22 5.63
C ARG A 40 7.69 11.29 6.18
N PHE A 41 7.88 11.30 7.49
CA PHE A 41 9.20 11.45 8.11
C PHE A 41 9.99 10.15 8.06
N THR A 42 9.32 9.02 8.20
CA THR A 42 9.93 7.68 8.11
C THR A 42 9.77 7.03 6.73
N ASP A 43 9.09 7.70 5.80
CA ASP A 43 8.76 7.22 4.46
C ASP A 43 7.99 5.89 4.46
N LEU A 44 6.97 5.77 5.31
CA LEU A 44 6.14 4.57 5.45
C LEU A 44 4.66 4.84 5.15
N ALA A 45 3.98 3.85 4.60
CA ALA A 45 2.55 3.85 4.36
C ALA A 45 1.94 2.46 4.56
N LEU A 46 0.71 2.45 5.10
CA LEU A 46 -0.11 1.27 5.38
C LEU A 46 -1.44 1.36 4.65
#